data_AF-A0A075MSG0-F1
#
_entry.id   AF-A0A075MSG0-F1
#
_cell.length_a   1.000
_cell.length_b   1.000
_cell.length_c   1.000
_cell.angle_alpha   90.00
_cell.angle_beta   90.00
_cell.angle_gamma   90.00
#
_symmetry.space_group_name_H-M   'P 1'
#
loop_
_entity.id
_entity.type
_entity.pdbx_description
1 polymer ?
#
loop_
_entity_poly.entity_id
_entity_poly.type
_entity_poly.pdbx_seq_one_letter_code
_entity_poly.pdbx_strand_id
1 'polypeptide(L)'
;MKTPICSFDAKSGVLCAKCDEKLHAGNITQDDVDAAVRLTRVANKSQDVDRFTLSRGARVDDDYILVLRGPDVMSIRANPSLAERIEREFGHKVHYVESEASERGLVESLFHPARVLSINHFYLPDGNKVTKAVVAGKSSSQKINVEKVQRIAKAVRNIELLVEFEQR
;
A
#
# COMPACT_ATOMS: atom_id res chain seq x y z
N MET A 1 16.99 7.11 1.80
CA MET A 1 15.75 6.40 1.44
C MET A 1 15.95 5.74 0.09
N LYS A 2 15.31 4.59 -0.18
CA LYS A 2 15.33 3.93 -1.49
C LYS A 2 13.92 3.99 -2.11
N THR A 3 13.86 4.25 -3.42
CA THR A 3 12.62 4.45 -4.18
C THR A 3 12.72 3.79 -5.56
N PRO A 4 11.60 3.63 -6.30
CA PRO A 4 11.60 3.10 -7.67
C PRO A 4 12.34 4.01 -8.68
N ILE A 5 12.40 5.31 -8.40
CA ILE A 5 13.15 6.32 -9.15
C ILE A 5 14.47 6.69 -8.46
N CYS A 6 15.37 7.36 -9.18
CA CYS A 6 16.64 7.81 -8.62
C CYS A 6 16.46 8.92 -7.58
N SER A 7 17.44 9.09 -6.69
CA SER A 7 17.36 10.04 -5.58
C SER A 7 17.31 11.50 -6.02
N PHE A 8 17.86 11.84 -7.19
CA PHE A 8 17.76 13.18 -7.76
C PHE A 8 16.32 13.48 -8.17
N ASP A 9 15.72 12.60 -8.98
CA ASP A 9 14.34 12.72 -9.47
C ASP A 9 13.33 12.74 -8.31
N ALA A 10 13.54 11.91 -7.29
CA ALA A 10 12.68 11.88 -6.12
C ALA A 10 12.72 13.19 -5.32
N LYS A 11 13.83 13.93 -5.34
CA LYS A 11 13.97 15.23 -4.69
C LYS A 11 13.48 16.38 -5.55
N SER A 12 13.78 16.36 -6.85
CA SER A 12 13.44 17.44 -7.78
C SER A 12 11.98 17.37 -8.26
N GLY A 13 11.39 16.17 -8.29
CA GLY A 13 10.12 15.91 -8.96
C GLY A 13 10.20 15.88 -10.49
N VAL A 14 11.40 15.95 -11.06
CA VAL A 14 11.65 15.94 -12.51
C VAL A 14 12.41 14.66 -12.85
N LEU A 15 11.88 13.89 -13.80
CA LEU A 15 12.50 12.64 -14.22
C LEU A 15 13.73 12.90 -15.11
N CYS A 16 14.83 12.21 -14.81
CA CYS A 16 15.95 12.09 -15.73
C CYS A 16 15.61 11.10 -16.86
N ALA A 17 16.36 11.14 -17.96
CA ALA A 17 16.14 10.27 -19.12
C ALA A 17 16.02 8.78 -18.75
N LYS A 18 16.81 8.30 -17.79
CA LYS A 18 16.77 6.88 -17.35
C LYS A 18 15.48 6.51 -16.63
N CYS A 19 14.94 7.38 -15.78
CA CYS A 19 13.68 7.09 -15.10
C CYS A 19 12.49 7.31 -16.03
N ASP A 20 12.61 8.27 -16.94
CA ASP A 20 11.62 8.50 -17.99
C ASP A 20 11.49 7.28 -18.92
N GLU A 21 12.60 6.69 -19.37
CA GLU A 21 12.60 5.43 -20.11
C GLU A 21 11.95 4.29 -19.32
N LYS A 22 12.21 4.17 -18.02
CA LYS A 22 11.56 3.16 -17.17
C LYS A 22 10.05 3.34 -17.10
N LEU A 23 9.57 4.59 -17.05
CA LEU A 23 8.15 4.92 -17.04
C LEU A 23 7.51 4.53 -18.39
N HIS A 24 8.14 4.89 -19.51
CA HIS A 24 7.68 4.54 -20.85
C HIS A 24 7.69 3.03 -21.11
N ALA A 25 8.68 2.31 -20.57
CA ALA A 25 8.77 0.85 -20.64
C ALA A 25 7.78 0.13 -19.71
N GLY A 26 7.04 0.83 -18.85
CA GLY A 26 6.10 0.24 -17.89
C GLY A 26 6.78 -0.44 -16.69
N ASN A 27 8.09 -0.24 -16.49
CA ASN A 27 8.82 -0.76 -15.33
C ASN A 27 8.45 -0.04 -14.03
N ILE A 28 8.06 1.23 -14.16
CA ILE A 28 7.48 2.05 -13.09
C ILE A 28 6.23 2.74 -13.65
N THR A 29 5.34 3.15 -12.76
CA THR A 29 4.09 3.86 -13.10
C THR A 29 4.17 5.33 -12.65
N GLN A 30 3.24 6.15 -13.12
CA GLN A 30 3.14 7.54 -12.66
C GLN A 30 2.88 7.63 -11.15
N ASP A 31 2.13 6.68 -10.60
CA ASP A 31 1.87 6.58 -9.16
C ASP A 31 3.13 6.23 -8.37
N ASP A 32 4.01 5.39 -8.92
CA ASP A 32 5.32 5.10 -8.31
C ASP A 32 6.18 6.36 -8.20
N VAL A 33 6.16 7.20 -9.26
CA VAL A 33 6.89 8.47 -9.30
C VAL A 33 6.34 9.45 -8.27
N ASP A 34 5.01 9.67 -8.25
CA ASP A 34 4.36 10.60 -7.32
C ASP A 34 4.57 10.17 -5.86
N ALA A 35 4.41 8.87 -5.57
CA ALA A 35 4.65 8.32 -4.25
C ALA A 35 6.11 8.50 -3.79
N ALA A 36 7.07 8.25 -4.69
CA ALA A 36 8.49 8.44 -4.38
C ALA A 36 8.83 9.90 -4.07
N VAL A 37 8.30 10.84 -4.86
CA VAL A 37 8.54 12.28 -4.65
C VAL A 37 7.94 12.75 -3.34
N ARG A 38 6.68 12.42 -3.06
CA ARG A 38 5.99 12.81 -1.81
C ARG A 38 6.65 12.21 -0.59
N LEU A 39 6.97 10.92 -0.60
CA LEU A 39 7.66 10.28 0.52
C LEU A 39 9.06 10.87 0.75
N THR A 40 9.75 11.29 -0.32
CA THR A 40 11.04 12.00 -0.22
C THR A 40 10.90 13.37 0.43
N ARG A 41 9.80 14.09 0.19
CA ARG A 41 9.52 15.36 0.89
C ARG A 41 9.31 15.15 2.39
N VAL A 42 8.69 14.04 2.80
CA VAL A 42 8.60 13.67 4.22
C VAL A 42 10.00 13.43 4.80
N ALA A 43 10.87 12.71 4.08
CA ALA A 43 12.26 12.46 4.48
C ALA A 43 13.07 13.75 4.64
N ASN A 44 12.93 14.69 3.71
CA ASN A 44 13.65 15.96 3.78
C ASN A 44 13.20 16.84 4.96
N LYS A 45 11.95 16.68 5.44
CA LYS A 45 11.41 17.40 6.61
C LYS A 45 11.75 16.70 7.93
N SER A 46 12.07 15.41 7.92
CA SER A 46 12.45 14.63 9.11
C SER A 46 13.24 13.37 8.76
N GLN A 47 14.21 13.01 9.58
CA GLN A 47 15.01 11.80 9.41
C GLN A 47 14.23 10.49 9.65
N ASP A 48 12.96 10.55 10.06
CA ASP A 48 12.15 9.39 10.45
C ASP A 48 11.99 8.33 9.33
N VAL A 49 12.03 8.76 8.06
CA VAL A 49 11.83 7.87 6.90
C VAL A 49 13.09 7.72 6.04
N ASP A 50 14.24 8.24 6.49
CA ASP A 50 15.48 8.23 5.71
C ASP A 50 15.96 6.83 5.35
N ARG A 51 15.60 5.82 6.15
CA ARG A 51 15.99 4.43 5.92
C ARG A 51 14.94 3.61 5.18
N PHE A 52 13.79 4.21 4.87
CA PHE A 52 12.69 3.48 4.24
C PHE A 52 13.06 3.05 2.82
N THR A 53 12.43 1.95 2.41
CA THR A 53 12.53 1.41 1.05
C THR A 53 11.14 1.28 0.47
N LEU A 54 10.81 2.20 -0.43
CA LEU A 54 9.60 2.17 -1.25
C LEU A 54 9.84 1.30 -2.48
N SER A 55 9.10 0.21 -2.57
CA SER A 55 9.14 -0.71 -3.70
C SER A 55 8.14 -0.31 -4.78
N ARG A 56 6.93 0.12 -4.40
CA ARG A 56 5.89 0.63 -5.30
C ARG A 56 4.94 1.60 -4.63
N GLY A 57 4.34 2.47 -5.44
CA GLY A 57 3.21 3.33 -5.11
C GLY A 57 2.04 3.03 -6.04
N ALA A 58 0.82 3.06 -5.51
CA ALA A 58 -0.40 2.98 -6.31
C ALA A 58 -1.45 3.93 -5.76
N ARG A 59 -2.35 4.43 -6.61
CA ARG A 59 -3.52 5.19 -6.19
C ARG A 59 -4.80 4.40 -6.46
N VAL A 60 -5.70 4.36 -5.49
CA VAL A 60 -7.05 3.77 -5.64
C VAL A 60 -8.05 4.79 -5.13
N ASP A 61 -8.85 5.33 -6.05
CA ASP A 61 -9.64 6.55 -5.84
C ASP A 61 -8.75 7.72 -5.41
N ASP A 62 -9.02 8.25 -4.22
CA ASP A 62 -8.26 9.32 -3.58
C ASP A 62 -7.15 8.78 -2.65
N ASP A 63 -7.16 7.47 -2.33
CA ASP A 63 -6.23 6.89 -1.36
C ASP A 63 -4.93 6.45 -2.03
N TYR A 64 -3.83 6.54 -1.28
CA TYR A 64 -2.52 6.03 -1.72
C TYR A 64 -2.19 4.72 -1.04
N ILE A 65 -1.47 3.88 -1.76
CA ILE A 65 -0.94 2.62 -1.29
C ILE A 65 0.57 2.64 -1.46
N LEU A 66 1.28 2.51 -0.35
CA LEU A 66 2.74 2.46 -0.33
C LEU A 66 3.19 1.04 0.00
N VAL A 67 3.90 0.43 -0.93
CA VAL A 67 4.54 -0.88 -0.75
C VAL A 67 5.95 -0.64 -0.23
N LEU A 68 6.16 -0.94 1.06
CA LEU A 68 7.39 -0.67 1.81
C LEU A 68 8.00 -1.97 2.33
N ARG A 69 9.19 -1.93 2.95
CA ARG A 69 9.70 -3.12 3.68
C ARG A 69 8.93 -3.31 4.99
N GLY A 70 8.80 -4.56 5.43
CA GLY A 70 8.11 -4.89 6.70
C GLY A 70 8.54 -4.04 7.90
N PRO A 71 9.85 -3.86 8.17
CA PRO A 71 10.32 -2.99 9.26
C PRO A 71 9.85 -1.54 9.14
N ASP A 72 9.79 -1.00 7.91
CA ASP A 72 9.33 0.37 7.66
C ASP A 72 7.83 0.49 7.98
N VAL A 73 7.02 -0.48 7.54
CA VAL A 73 5.58 -0.56 7.85
C VAL A 73 5.35 -0.66 9.36
N MET A 74 6.15 -1.47 10.07
CA MET A 74 6.07 -1.57 11.53
C MET A 74 6.44 -0.26 12.23
N SER A 75 7.47 0.44 11.76
CA SER A 75 7.86 1.76 12.30
C SER A 75 6.75 2.80 12.15
N ILE A 76 6.03 2.79 11.01
CA ILE A 76 4.87 3.67 10.80
C ILE A 76 3.73 3.30 11.75
N ARG A 77 3.40 2.01 11.87
CA ARG A 77 2.32 1.54 12.74
C ARG A 77 2.59 1.80 14.22
N ALA A 78 3.86 1.76 14.64
CA ALA A 78 4.28 2.06 16.00
C ALA A 78 4.30 3.56 16.32
N ASN A 79 4.30 4.44 15.31
CA ASN A 79 4.37 5.90 15.49
C ASN A 79 3.21 6.61 14.77
N PRO A 80 2.08 6.84 15.46
CA PRO A 80 0.93 7.54 14.90
C PRO A 80 1.27 8.92 14.32
N SER A 81 2.19 9.66 14.96
CA SER A 81 2.60 10.99 14.47
C SER A 81 3.32 10.92 13.12
N LEU A 82 4.06 9.84 12.85
CA LEU A 82 4.69 9.62 11.55
C LEU A 82 3.62 9.30 10.49
N ALA A 83 2.66 8.43 10.82
CA ALA A 83 1.56 8.10 9.93
C ALA A 83 0.76 9.36 9.54
N GLU A 84 0.40 10.22 10.51
CA GLU A 84 -0.31 11.48 10.26
C GLU A 84 0.50 12.45 9.39
N ARG A 85 1.82 12.51 9.56
CA ARG A 85 2.69 13.37 8.75
C ARG A 85 2.79 12.89 7.31
N ILE A 86 2.87 11.58 7.10
CA ILE A 86 2.81 10.99 5.77
C ILE A 86 1.45 11.32 5.14
N GLU A 87 0.34 11.03 5.81
CA GLU A 87 -1.00 11.32 5.31
C GLU A 87 -1.19 12.82 4.97
N ARG A 88 -0.61 13.73 5.77
CA ARG A 88 -0.64 15.18 5.49
C ARG A 88 0.11 15.59 4.22
N GLU A 89 1.24 14.95 3.90
CA GLU A 89 1.98 15.23 2.66
C GLU A 89 1.27 14.65 1.43
N PHE A 90 0.55 13.55 1.60
CA PHE A 90 -0.24 12.91 0.54
C PHE A 90 -1.63 13.54 0.36
N GLY A 91 -2.17 14.21 1.39
CA GLY A 91 -3.48 14.88 1.37
C GLY A 91 -4.68 13.95 1.53
N HIS A 92 -4.44 12.64 1.56
CA HIS A 92 -5.46 11.60 1.61
C HIS A 92 -4.99 10.43 2.49
N LYS A 93 -5.86 9.43 2.66
CA LYS A 93 -5.53 8.23 3.43
C LYS A 93 -4.39 7.45 2.75
N VAL A 94 -3.43 6.99 3.53
CA VAL A 94 -2.30 6.19 3.05
C VAL A 94 -2.36 4.79 3.66
N HIS A 95 -2.39 3.78 2.81
CA HIS A 95 -2.34 2.37 3.18
C HIS A 95 -0.92 1.85 3.03
N TYR A 96 -0.43 1.14 4.05
CA TYR A 96 0.94 0.64 4.10
C TYR A 96 0.96 -0.88 3.95
N VAL A 97 1.59 -1.34 2.87
CA VAL A 97 1.68 -2.74 2.47
C VAL A 97 3.13 -3.19 2.55
N GLU A 98 3.39 -4.40 3.06
CA GLU A 98 4.74 -4.96 3.06
C GLU A 98 5.06 -5.59 1.68
N SER A 99 6.25 -5.30 1.17
CA SER A 99 6.78 -5.78 -0.10
C SER A 99 6.90 -7.31 -0.14
N GLU A 100 7.46 -7.90 0.91
CA GLU A 100 7.64 -9.35 1.04
C GLU A 100 6.42 -10.03 1.69
N ALA A 101 5.27 -9.35 1.83
CA ALA A 101 4.07 -9.97 2.36
C ALA A 101 3.66 -11.17 1.49
N SER A 102 3.23 -12.25 2.15
CA SER A 102 2.38 -13.24 1.49
C SER A 102 1.03 -12.62 1.11
N GLU A 103 0.24 -13.27 0.25
CA GLU A 103 -1.14 -12.83 -0.02
C GLU A 103 -1.93 -12.67 1.28
N ARG A 104 -1.72 -13.59 2.24
CA ARG A 104 -2.27 -13.51 3.58
C ARG A 104 -1.84 -12.24 4.31
N GLY A 105 -0.53 -11.95 4.35
CA GLY A 105 -0.01 -10.76 5.01
C GLY A 105 -0.54 -9.47 4.37
N LEU A 106 -0.72 -9.44 3.05
CA LEU A 106 -1.34 -8.31 2.36
C LEU A 106 -2.79 -8.12 2.84
N VAL A 107 -3.61 -9.16 2.79
CA VAL A 107 -5.01 -9.08 3.22
C VAL A 107 -5.11 -8.63 4.68
N GLU A 108 -4.32 -9.22 5.58
CA GLU A 108 -4.25 -8.80 6.99
C GLU A 108 -3.84 -7.33 7.14
N SER A 109 -2.90 -6.85 6.32
CA SER A 109 -2.44 -5.45 6.35
C SER A 109 -3.53 -4.46 5.94
N LEU A 110 -4.39 -4.83 4.96
CA LEU A 110 -5.47 -4.00 4.43
C LEU A 110 -6.66 -3.90 5.38
N PHE A 111 -6.90 -4.94 6.18
CA PHE A 111 -7.97 -4.92 7.19
C PHE A 111 -7.54 -4.32 8.52
N HIS A 112 -6.26 -4.02 8.73
CA HIS A 112 -5.79 -3.42 9.98
C HIS A 112 -6.49 -2.09 10.28
N PRO A 113 -6.92 -1.83 11.53
CA PRO A 113 -6.74 -2.64 12.75
C PRO A 113 -7.74 -3.78 12.98
N ALA A 114 -8.72 -4.01 12.10
CA ALA A 114 -9.60 -5.17 12.24
C ALA A 114 -8.82 -6.49 12.05
N ARG A 115 -9.27 -7.52 12.77
CA ARG A 115 -8.65 -8.84 12.75
C ARG A 115 -9.24 -9.69 11.64
N VAL A 116 -8.39 -10.24 10.78
CA VAL A 116 -8.79 -11.27 9.82
C VAL A 116 -8.79 -12.62 10.55
N LEU A 117 -9.95 -13.27 10.61
CA LEU A 117 -10.14 -14.55 11.29
C LEU A 117 -9.67 -15.72 10.42
N SER A 118 -9.98 -15.68 9.12
CA SER A 118 -9.55 -16.70 8.17
C SER A 118 -9.37 -16.15 6.77
N ILE A 119 -8.50 -16.82 6.00
CA ILE A 119 -8.32 -16.57 4.57
C ILE A 119 -8.34 -17.92 3.87
N ASN A 120 -9.25 -18.09 2.93
CA ASN A 120 -9.44 -19.30 2.15
C ASN A 120 -9.28 -18.99 0.66
N HIS A 121 -8.82 -19.96 -0.12
CA HIS A 121 -8.72 -19.84 -1.58
C HIS A 121 -9.68 -20.82 -2.25
N PHE A 122 -10.43 -20.33 -3.22
CA PHE A 122 -11.29 -21.13 -4.09
C PHE A 122 -10.76 -21.06 -5.51
N TYR A 123 -10.76 -22.20 -6.19
CA TYR A 123 -10.51 -22.26 -7.62
C TYR A 123 -11.84 -22.47 -8.32
N LEU A 124 -12.23 -21.51 -9.16
CA LEU A 124 -13.42 -21.59 -9.97
C LEU A 124 -13.21 -22.59 -11.13
N PRO A 125 -14.28 -23.16 -11.72
CA PRO A 125 -14.17 -24.11 -12.83
C PRO A 125 -13.45 -23.54 -14.08
N ASP A 126 -13.42 -22.23 -14.21
CA ASP A 126 -12.68 -21.50 -15.26
C ASP A 126 -11.16 -21.36 -14.97
N GLY A 127 -10.70 -21.88 -13.82
CA GLY A 127 -9.32 -21.81 -13.36
C GLY A 127 -8.98 -20.56 -12.55
N ASN A 128 -9.92 -19.62 -12.39
CA ASN A 128 -9.66 -18.39 -11.64
C ASN A 128 -9.60 -18.64 -10.13
N LYS A 129 -8.63 -18.01 -9.45
CA LYS A 129 -8.47 -18.08 -8.00
C LYS A 129 -9.20 -16.92 -7.33
N VAL A 130 -10.12 -17.24 -6.42
CA VAL A 130 -10.80 -16.27 -5.54
C VAL A 130 -10.31 -16.44 -4.12
N THR A 131 -9.86 -15.35 -3.50
CA THR A 131 -9.40 -15.33 -2.10
C THR A 131 -10.52 -14.78 -1.22
N LYS A 132 -11.02 -15.57 -0.27
CA LYS A 132 -12.06 -15.16 0.67
C LYS A 132 -11.45 -14.87 2.03
N ALA A 133 -11.67 -13.66 2.54
CA ALA A 133 -11.26 -13.25 3.88
C ALA A 133 -12.49 -13.13 4.80
N VAL A 134 -12.46 -13.83 5.94
CA VAL A 134 -13.43 -13.65 7.01
C VAL A 134 -12.82 -12.71 8.03
N VAL A 135 -13.47 -11.57 8.26
CA VAL A 135 -13.01 -10.51 9.16
C VAL A 135 -13.86 -10.54 10.42
N ALA A 136 -13.24 -10.32 11.58
CA ALA A 136 -13.94 -10.19 12.84
C ALA A 136 -15.04 -9.13 12.71
N GLY A 137 -16.21 -9.41 13.31
CA GLY A 137 -17.40 -8.58 13.15
C GLY A 137 -17.13 -7.10 13.38
N LYS A 138 -17.99 -6.22 12.79
CA LYS A 138 -17.83 -4.76 12.83
C LYS A 138 -17.47 -4.28 14.24
N SER A 139 -16.19 -4.03 14.49
CA SER A 139 -15.82 -3.22 15.65
C SER A 139 -16.48 -1.86 15.41
N SER A 140 -17.31 -1.42 16.34
CA SER A 140 -18.19 -0.25 16.20
C SER A 140 -17.47 1.06 15.86
N SER A 141 -16.13 1.06 15.86
CA SER A 141 -15.26 2.22 15.62
C SER A 141 -14.78 2.41 14.17
N GLN A 142 -14.90 1.43 13.25
CA GLN A 142 -14.42 1.61 11.87
C GLN A 142 -15.35 1.04 10.80
N LYS A 143 -15.89 1.92 9.96
CA LYS A 143 -16.53 1.56 8.68
C LYS A 143 -15.43 1.22 7.67
N ILE A 144 -14.99 -0.03 7.64
CA ILE A 144 -14.09 -0.51 6.58
C ILE A 144 -14.86 -0.48 5.25
N ASN A 145 -14.35 0.27 4.28
CA ASN A 145 -14.89 0.25 2.93
C ASN A 145 -14.39 -0.99 2.19
N VAL A 146 -15.21 -2.04 2.20
CA VAL A 146 -14.90 -3.35 1.59
C VAL A 146 -14.56 -3.22 0.11
N GLU A 147 -15.34 -2.46 -0.64
CA GLU A 147 -15.14 -2.27 -2.09
C GLU A 147 -13.78 -1.65 -2.37
N LYS A 148 -13.36 -0.69 -1.55
CA LYS A 148 -12.04 -0.06 -1.67
C LYS A 148 -10.93 -1.08 -1.37
N VAL A 149 -11.06 -1.87 -0.32
CA VAL A 149 -10.07 -2.91 0.03
C VAL A 149 -9.93 -3.95 -1.09
N GLN A 150 -11.04 -4.37 -1.70
CA GLN A 150 -11.03 -5.29 -2.85
C GLN A 150 -10.29 -4.68 -4.04
N ARG A 151 -10.53 -3.40 -4.35
CA ARG A 151 -9.83 -2.69 -5.42
C ARG A 151 -8.33 -2.54 -5.15
N ILE A 152 -7.95 -2.27 -3.90
CA ILE A 152 -6.53 -2.23 -3.50
C ILE A 152 -5.88 -3.61 -3.68
N ALA A 153 -6.51 -4.69 -3.22
CA ALA A 153 -5.97 -6.04 -3.38
C ALA A 153 -5.76 -6.42 -4.85
N LYS A 154 -6.70 -6.01 -5.71
CA LYS A 154 -6.61 -6.18 -7.17
C LYS A 154 -5.49 -5.32 -7.78
N ALA A 155 -5.37 -4.06 -7.41
CA ALA A 155 -4.34 -3.16 -7.95
C ALA A 155 -2.92 -3.56 -7.55
N VAL A 156 -2.71 -4.03 -6.32
CA VAL A 156 -1.36 -4.30 -5.81
C VAL A 156 -0.85 -5.69 -6.22
N ARG A 157 -1.72 -6.72 -6.20
CA ARG A 157 -1.31 -8.12 -6.48
C ARG A 157 -2.26 -8.92 -7.37
N ASN A 158 -3.20 -8.25 -8.05
CA ASN A 158 -4.22 -8.91 -8.88
C ASN A 158 -5.00 -10.00 -8.12
N ILE A 159 -5.31 -9.75 -6.85
CA ILE A 159 -6.07 -10.68 -6.01
C ILE A 159 -7.56 -10.37 -6.13
N GLU A 160 -8.33 -11.36 -6.60
CA GLU A 160 -9.79 -11.33 -6.52
C GLU A 160 -10.22 -11.65 -5.09
N LEU A 161 -10.53 -10.61 -4.31
CA LEU A 161 -10.83 -10.70 -2.88
C LEU A 161 -12.35 -10.70 -2.62
N LEU A 162 -12.85 -11.66 -1.87
CA LEU A 162 -14.21 -11.69 -1.32
C LEU A 162 -14.15 -11.52 0.19
N VAL A 163 -14.99 -10.65 0.75
CA VAL A 163 -14.92 -10.27 2.18
C VAL A 163 -16.22 -10.63 2.86
N GLU A 164 -16.13 -11.41 3.92
CA GLU A 164 -17.26 -11.69 4.81
C GLU A 164 -16.92 -11.22 6.22
N PHE A 165 -17.92 -10.64 6.91
CA PHE A 165 -17.80 -10.34 8.32
C PHE A 165 -18.45 -11.46 9.11
N GLU A 166 -17.81 -11.86 10.21
CA GLU A 166 -18.40 -12.77 11.18
C GLU A 166 -19.74 -12.17 11.66
N GLN A 167 -20.82 -12.91 11.41
CA GLN A 167 -22.13 -12.58 11.98
C GLN A 167 -22.15 -13.12 13.40
N ARG A 168 -22.30 -12.22 14.37
CA ARG A 168 -22.58 -12.57 15.76
C ARG A 168 -24.07 -12.78 15.96
#